data_AF-A0A9N9JVU3-F1
#
_entry.id   AF-A0A9N9JVU3-F1
#
_cell.length_a   1.000
_cell.length_b   1.000
_cell.length_c   1.000
_cell.angle_alpha   90.00
_cell.angle_beta   90.00
_cell.angle_gamma   90.00
#
_symmetry.space_group_name_H-M   'P 1'
#
loop_
_entity.id
_entity.type
_entity.pdbx_description
1 polymer ?
#
loop_
_entity_poly.entity_id
_entity_poly.type
_entity_poly.pdbx_seq_one_letter_code
_entity_poly.pdbx_strand_id
1 'polypeptide(L)'
;FMKMKARNICVEKAIELKDKVVEKIVDRELKRQEKDPNYEITYTFKDLNCVKDHLDQINITLDLIKAPPEEYTTRMYISGLEEEI
;
A
#
# COMPACT_ATOMS: atom_id res chain seq x y z
N PHE A 1 -15.28 19.05 5.49
CA PHE A 1 -15.15 18.76 4.04
C PHE A 1 -13.76 18.20 3.67
N MET A 2 -12.66 18.84 4.10
CA MET A 2 -11.28 18.38 3.83
C MET A 2 -10.98 16.93 4.29
N LYS A 3 -11.44 16.53 5.50
CA LYS A 3 -11.25 15.16 6.03
C LYS A 3 -11.81 14.05 5.12
N MET A 4 -12.97 14.28 4.50
CA MET A 4 -13.60 13.27 3.63
C MET A 4 -12.82 13.10 2.32
N LYS A 5 -12.31 14.20 1.76
CA LYS A 5 -11.44 14.18 0.58
C LYS A 5 -10.11 13.47 0.86
N ALA A 6 -9.45 13.80 1.96
CA ALA A 6 -8.19 13.16 2.37
C ALA A 6 -8.36 11.65 2.61
N ARG A 7 -9.46 11.25 3.27
CA ARG A 7 -9.80 9.83 3.45
C ARG A 7 -9.97 9.11 2.11
N ASN A 8 -10.74 9.69 1.19
CA ASN A 8 -10.99 9.05 -0.11
C ASN A 8 -9.70 8.89 -0.91
N ILE A 9 -8.83 9.91 -0.95
CA ILE A 9 -7.52 9.83 -1.61
C ILE A 9 -6.64 8.73 -1.00
N CYS A 10 -6.61 8.62 0.33
CA CYS A 10 -5.82 7.58 0.98
C CYS A 10 -6.38 6.18 0.72
N VAL A 11 -7.71 6.02 0.69
CA VAL A 11 -8.36 4.75 0.36
C VAL A 11 -8.08 4.37 -1.09
N GLU A 12 -8.15 5.31 -2.03
CA GLU A 12 -7.79 5.09 -3.44
C GLU A 12 -6.33 4.64 -3.58
N LYS A 13 -5.39 5.33 -2.93
CA LYS A 13 -3.98 4.93 -2.91
C LYS A 13 -3.75 3.55 -2.30
N ALA A 14 -4.47 3.21 -1.23
CA ALA A 14 -4.38 1.89 -0.60
C ALA A 14 -4.86 0.78 -1.55
N ILE A 15 -5.96 1.02 -2.27
CA ILE A 15 -6.48 0.09 -3.27
C ILE A 15 -5.46 -0.08 -4.40
N GLU A 16 -4.93 1.02 -4.92
CA GLU A 16 -3.93 1.02 -6.00
C GLU A 16 -2.65 0.25 -5.62
N LEU A 17 -2.13 0.48 -4.39
CA LEU A 17 -0.94 -0.23 -3.89
C LEU A 17 -1.20 -1.73 -3.77
N LYS A 18 -2.34 -2.12 -3.22
CA LYS A 18 -2.75 -3.53 -3.08
C LYS A 18 -2.86 -4.20 -4.44
N ASP A 19 -3.51 -3.56 -5.42
CA ASP A 19 -3.67 -4.11 -6.77
C ASP A 19 -2.31 -4.27 -7.47
N LYS A 20 -1.43 -3.27 -7.40
CA LYS A 20 -0.09 -3.32 -7.99
C LYS A 20 0.79 -4.44 -7.44
N VAL A 21 0.76 -4.66 -6.12
CA VAL A 21 1.57 -5.71 -5.48
C VAL A 21 1.09 -7.09 -5.91
N VAL A 22 -0.23 -7.30 -5.93
CA VAL A 22 -0.83 -8.57 -6.33
C VAL A 22 -0.58 -8.82 -7.81
N GLU A 23 -0.81 -7.84 -8.68
CA GLU A 23 -0.57 -7.94 -10.13
C GLU A 23 0.89 -8.32 -10.40
N LYS A 24 1.85 -7.68 -9.72
CA LYS A 24 3.28 -8.01 -9.86
C LYS A 24 3.61 -9.45 -9.49
N ILE A 25 2.97 -9.99 -8.45
CA ILE A 25 3.17 -11.39 -8.03
C ILE A 25 2.52 -12.33 -9.06
N VAL A 26 1.28 -12.04 -9.46
CA VAL A 26 0.52 -12.84 -10.45
C VAL A 26 1.25 -12.89 -11.79
N ASP A 27 1.65 -11.76 -12.34
CA ASP A 27 2.39 -11.67 -13.61
C ASP A 27 3.69 -12.47 -13.59
N ARG A 28 4.40 -12.43 -12.46
CA ARG A 28 5.65 -13.17 -12.33
C ARG A 28 5.40 -14.68 -12.34
N GLU A 29 4.39 -15.15 -11.62
CA GLU A 29 4.06 -16.57 -11.58
C GLU A 29 3.45 -17.07 -12.90
N LEU A 30 2.60 -16.27 -13.54
CA LEU A 30 2.08 -16.57 -14.89
C LEU A 30 3.22 -16.71 -15.91
N LYS A 31 4.18 -15.78 -15.93
CA LYS A 31 5.36 -15.89 -16.81
C LYS A 31 6.23 -17.12 -16.56
N ARG A 32 6.21 -17.68 -15.35
CA ARG A 32 6.91 -18.94 -15.04
C ARG A 32 6.11 -20.13 -15.54
N GLN A 33 4.80 -20.13 -15.32
CA GLN A 33 3.89 -21.16 -15.80
C GLN A 33 3.82 -21.22 -17.34
N GLU A 34 3.87 -20.08 -18.03
CA GLU A 34 3.95 -20.03 -19.49
C GLU A 34 5.23 -20.66 -20.04
N LYS A 35 6.34 -20.57 -19.30
CA LYS A 35 7.63 -21.15 -19.69
C LYS A 35 7.74 -22.64 -19.37
N ASP A 36 7.11 -23.06 -18.28
CA ASP A 36 7.03 -24.46 -17.88
C ASP A 36 5.59 -24.76 -17.43
N PRO A 37 4.78 -25.44 -18.28
CA PRO A 37 3.40 -25.77 -17.95
C PRO A 37 3.24 -26.67 -16.73
N ASN A 38 4.32 -27.35 -16.30
CA ASN A 38 4.34 -28.17 -15.09
C ASN A 38 4.83 -27.41 -13.86
N TYR A 39 5.17 -26.12 -14.00
CA TYR A 39 5.54 -25.26 -12.89
C TYR A 39 4.36 -25.10 -11.94
N GLU A 40 4.57 -25.52 -10.70
CA GLU A 40 3.62 -25.30 -9.62
C GLU A 40 3.74 -23.85 -9.14
N ILE A 41 2.63 -23.12 -9.14
CA ILE A 41 2.59 -21.75 -8.63
C ILE A 41 2.93 -21.79 -7.14
N THR A 42 4.07 -21.18 -6.79
CA THR A 42 4.54 -21.13 -5.41
C THR A 42 4.68 -19.68 -4.98
N TYR A 43 4.07 -19.36 -3.83
CA TYR A 43 4.26 -18.07 -3.18
C TYR A 43 5.44 -18.16 -2.22
N THR A 44 6.41 -17.27 -2.37
CA THR A 44 7.59 -17.27 -1.50
C THR A 44 7.30 -16.51 -0.20
N PHE A 45 8.06 -16.79 0.86
CA PHE A 45 8.03 -15.99 2.08
C PHE A 45 8.30 -14.50 1.80
N LYS A 46 9.11 -14.19 0.77
CA LYS A 46 9.35 -12.83 0.30
C LYS A 46 8.09 -12.17 -0.27
N ASP A 47 7.23 -12.92 -0.96
CA ASP A 47 5.96 -12.41 -1.48
C ASP A 47 4.98 -12.12 -0.34
N LEU A 48 4.93 -13.02 0.64
CA LEU A 48 4.11 -12.83 1.85
C LEU A 48 4.56 -11.61 2.65
N ASN A 49 5.88 -11.42 2.82
CA ASN A 49 6.41 -10.22 3.48
C ASN A 49 6.11 -8.95 2.67
N CYS A 50 6.23 -9.01 1.35
CA CYS A 50 5.88 -7.87 0.49
C CYS A 50 4.42 -7.46 0.69
N VAL A 51 3.49 -8.42 0.68
CA VAL A 51 2.06 -8.14 0.94
C VAL A 51 1.87 -7.59 2.35
N LYS A 52 2.51 -8.18 3.36
CA LYS A 52 2.44 -7.73 4.76
C LYS A 52 2.93 -6.29 4.92
N ASP A 53 4.08 -5.94 4.36
CA ASP A 53 4.67 -4.60 4.46
C ASP A 53 3.73 -3.54 3.86
N HIS A 54 3.05 -3.86 2.75
CA HIS A 54 2.07 -2.95 2.14
C HIS A 54 0.77 -2.86 2.95
N LEU A 55 0.34 -3.96 3.58
CA LEU A 55 -0.80 -3.93 4.51
C LEU A 55 -0.49 -3.07 5.75
N ASP A 56 0.72 -3.16 6.28
CA ASP A 56 1.15 -2.33 7.41
C ASP A 56 1.16 -0.83 7.03
N GLN A 57 1.60 -0.48 5.82
CA GLN A 57 1.52 0.89 5.30
C GLN A 57 0.06 1.39 5.16
N ILE A 58 -0.84 0.53 4.69
CA ILE A 58 -2.27 0.85 4.59
C ILE A 58 -2.87 1.07 5.98
N ASN A 59 -2.54 0.23 6.96
CA ASN A 59 -3.02 0.37 8.34
C ASN A 59 -2.55 1.68 8.99
N ILE A 60 -1.28 2.03 8.85
CA ILE A 60 -0.75 3.32 9.34
C ILE A 60 -1.51 4.48 8.72
N THR A 61 -1.77 4.42 7.41
CA THR A 61 -2.52 5.46 6.70
C THR A 61 -3.96 5.57 7.21
N LEU A 62 -4.64 4.45 7.47
CA LEU A 62 -5.98 4.41 8.03
C LEU A 62 -6.05 4.92 9.47
N ASP A 63 -5.08 4.59 10.30
CA ASP A 63 -5.00 5.04 11.69
C ASP A 63 -4.78 6.55 11.77
N LEU A 64 -3.92 7.10 10.89
CA LEU A 64 -3.77 8.53 10.74
C LEU A 64 -5.10 9.20 10.40
N ILE A 65 -5.91 8.65 9.49
CA ILE A 65 -7.23 9.22 9.12
C ILE A 65 -8.26 9.15 10.26
N LYS A 66 -8.14 8.16 11.15
CA LYS A 66 -9.05 7.99 12.30
C LYS A 66 -8.68 8.89 13.48
N ALA A 67 -7.45 9.39 13.53
CA ALA A 67 -6.98 10.23 14.63
C ALA A 67 -7.82 11.53 14.77
N PRO A 68 -7.88 12.12 15.98
CA PRO A 68 -8.47 13.44 16.20
C PRO A 68 -7.56 14.56 15.63
N PRO A 69 -8.12 15.69 15.17
CA PRO A 69 -7.40 16.74 14.43
C PRO A 69 -6.15 17.28 15.14
N GLU A 70 -6.10 17.23 16.47
CA GLU A 70 -4.99 17.78 17.25
C GLU A 70 -3.66 17.02 17.10
N GLU A 71 -3.66 15.77 16.58
CA GLU A 71 -2.45 14.94 16.43
C GLU A 71 -1.85 14.94 15.01
N TYR A 72 -2.55 15.51 14.01
CA TYR A 72 -2.09 15.50 12.61
C TYR A 72 -1.00 16.54 12.34
N THR A 73 -1.05 17.67 13.04
CA THR A 73 -0.12 18.78 12.89
C THR A 73 1.29 18.39 13.33
N THR A 74 1.48 17.55 14.34
CA THR A 74 2.84 17.22 14.80
C THR A 74 3.58 16.23 13.88
N ARG A 75 2.88 15.32 13.18
CA ARG A 75 3.54 14.31 12.32
C ARG A 75 3.75 14.74 10.87
N MET A 76 2.87 15.54 10.27
CA MET A 76 3.09 16.09 8.92
C MET A 76 4.30 17.04 8.87
N TYR A 77 4.59 17.76 9.96
CA TYR A 77 5.77 18.62 10.06
C TYR A 77 7.09 17.84 10.09
N ILE A 78 7.07 16.56 10.51
CA ILE A 78 8.28 15.72 10.62
C ILE A 78 8.61 15.00 9.30
N SER A 79 7.63 14.80 8.40
CA SER A 79 7.81 13.99 7.19
C SER A 79 7.64 14.74 5.86
N GLY A 80 7.39 16.05 5.85
CA GLY A 80 7.07 16.75 4.59
C GLY A 80 7.15 18.28 4.59
N LEU A 81 7.98 18.90 5.43
CA LEU A 81 8.27 20.33 5.33
C LEU A 81 9.47 20.58 4.41
N GLU A 82 9.32 20.32 3.10
CA GLU A 82 10.15 20.97 2.07
C GLU A 82 9.41 21.10 0.71
N GLU A 83 8.09 21.33 0.69
CA GLU A 83 7.50 21.98 -0.49
C GLU A 83 6.62 23.15 -0.05
N GLU A 84 7.27 24.33 -0.10
CA GLU A 84 6.72 25.68 0.07
C GLU A 84 5.60 25.98 -0.93
N ILE A 85 4.57 26.64 -0.39
CA ILE A 85 3.65 27.67 -0.94
C ILE A 85 3.53 27.78 -2.47
#